data_AF-A0A7K4H587-F1
#
_entry.id   AF-A0A7K4H587-F1
#
_cell.length_a   1.000
_cell.length_b   1.000
_cell.length_c   1.000
_cell.angle_alpha   90.00
_cell.angle_beta   90.00
_cell.angle_gamma   90.00
#
_symmetry.space_group_name_H-M   'P 1'
#
loop_
_entity.id
_entity.type
_entity.pdbx_description
1 polymer ?
#
loop_
_entity_poly.entity_id
_entity_poly.type
_entity_poly.pdbx_seq_one_letter_code
_entity_poly.pdbx_strand_id
1 'polypeptide(L)'
;MTVLTTEKVIDATTSDNKRKKSLDIAYQKKSLWGVIARNEIRTRTSSFRNHRKLFFIALYSLLLLWAVIIAPYLFDLFMPTLAVQFSDVFKPVVAITIESLMMMVFLVLVIYPLNNVYKENEVASKETLLATPVKANDIFLGEFLGKSPIYSTAILIIAPIIVGVINPIIDLTAIQYIIIYGTVFGYVYFANLIGTIFASWFEHKISKNEKARDLGKALIWVFTIVLVVIMYAVMFFLNFLLEHPELKNWLAFYPSLWFSNIILYSIDPILLNTFILNIWISVLLAVGIPLITLYVSYKKAESFYTLEGGIEKTSITIIEHENPFYVVVRKISGRKWGGLIVIQLKRFFRRKANIARFAYVVGLLGFMSWFISRMGSEDSFMIVFSSTILIAMGGGIGSIIVGHLAFVDSKDLIWVYKRSPRGIKAIVYSYLLMMLIFNTFLAIFVTTMLTIFSNIDLLNTVIFFVEFLLFAQISMCQAMGLQCMSPAFGEKDSSMKGNMMISMLLLQPLIFLPIGLLIFFSPRSVELLRIILQVPIFLYNIGVSLPILYFGMKKLNKLE
;
A
#
# COMPACT_ATOMS: atom_id res chain seq x y z
N MET A 1 89.24 -27.32 -0.79
CA MET A 1 89.04 -27.31 -2.26
C MET A 1 87.55 -27.18 -2.51
N THR A 2 87.14 -26.10 -3.22
CA THR A 2 86.05 -26.04 -4.23
C THR A 2 84.62 -26.47 -3.80
N VAL A 3 83.52 -25.74 -3.96
CA VAL A 3 83.11 -24.61 -4.82
C VAL A 3 81.92 -23.89 -4.17
N LEU A 4 81.89 -22.56 -4.25
CA LEU A 4 80.72 -21.71 -4.00
C LEU A 4 79.75 -21.79 -5.20
N THR A 5 78.49 -22.16 -5.00
CA THR A 5 77.42 -21.87 -5.96
C THR A 5 76.44 -20.88 -5.35
N THR A 6 76.50 -19.66 -5.86
CA THR A 6 75.54 -18.57 -5.64
C THR A 6 74.23 -18.87 -6.37
N GLU A 7 73.19 -19.27 -5.64
CA GLU A 7 71.81 -19.25 -6.14
C GLU A 7 71.23 -17.84 -5.98
N LYS A 8 70.99 -17.17 -7.11
CA LYS A 8 70.19 -15.96 -7.19
C LYS A 8 68.73 -16.32 -6.88
N VAL A 9 68.26 -15.96 -5.70
CA VAL A 9 66.83 -15.88 -5.38
C VAL A 9 66.25 -14.72 -6.20
N ILE A 10 65.56 -15.05 -7.29
CA ILE A 10 64.79 -14.09 -8.08
C ILE A 10 63.50 -13.79 -7.33
N ASP A 11 63.32 -12.51 -6.97
CA ASP A 11 62.14 -11.91 -6.33
C ASP A 11 60.84 -12.13 -7.14
N ALA A 12 60.23 -13.31 -7.01
CA ALA A 12 58.90 -13.58 -7.58
C ALA A 12 57.76 -12.99 -6.73
N THR A 13 58.00 -12.69 -5.44
CA THR A 13 56.94 -12.29 -4.48
C THR A 13 56.55 -10.82 -4.53
N THR A 14 57.40 -9.92 -5.06
CA THR A 14 57.11 -8.48 -5.14
C THR A 14 56.30 -8.11 -6.40
N SER A 15 56.48 -8.85 -7.50
CA SER A 15 55.73 -8.61 -8.74
C SER A 15 54.26 -9.04 -8.62
N ASP A 16 54.00 -10.16 -7.93
CA ASP A 16 52.65 -10.73 -7.80
C ASP A 16 51.80 -9.95 -6.79
N ASN A 17 52.42 -9.42 -5.72
CA ASN A 17 51.76 -8.51 -4.79
C ASN A 17 51.44 -7.14 -5.41
N LYS A 18 52.33 -6.59 -6.27
CA LYS A 18 52.01 -5.36 -7.02
C LYS A 18 50.89 -5.59 -8.03
N ARG A 19 50.86 -6.77 -8.68
CA ARG A 19 49.82 -7.13 -9.65
C ARG A 19 48.45 -7.34 -8.97
N LYS A 20 48.39 -8.08 -7.85
CA LYS A 20 47.19 -8.19 -7.01
C LYS A 20 46.70 -6.84 -6.50
N LYS A 21 47.61 -6.02 -5.95
CA LYS A 21 47.25 -4.68 -5.45
C LYS A 21 46.76 -3.76 -6.57
N SER A 22 47.34 -3.85 -7.77
CA SER A 22 46.88 -3.08 -8.94
C SER A 22 45.52 -3.57 -9.46
N LEU A 23 45.24 -4.88 -9.39
CA LEU A 23 43.95 -5.47 -9.75
C LEU A 23 42.88 -5.10 -8.73
N ASP A 24 43.19 -5.14 -7.43
CA ASP A 24 42.27 -4.72 -6.36
C ASP A 24 41.97 -3.22 -6.43
N ILE A 25 42.96 -2.38 -6.76
CA ILE A 25 42.77 -0.94 -7.00
C ILE A 25 41.96 -0.69 -8.27
N ALA A 26 42.16 -1.47 -9.34
CA ALA A 26 41.39 -1.36 -10.57
C ALA A 26 39.93 -1.84 -10.38
N TYR A 27 39.71 -2.86 -9.56
CA TYR A 27 38.37 -3.35 -9.20
C TYR A 27 37.64 -2.37 -8.27
N GLN A 28 38.35 -1.72 -7.34
CA GLN A 28 37.81 -0.63 -6.51
C GLN A 28 37.38 0.61 -7.30
N LYS A 29 37.93 0.82 -8.50
CA LYS A 29 37.65 2.02 -9.31
C LYS A 29 36.43 1.86 -10.23
N LYS A 30 35.96 0.65 -10.49
CA LYS A 30 34.84 0.40 -11.40
C LYS A 30 33.53 0.47 -10.61
N SER A 31 32.70 1.46 -10.92
CA SER A 31 31.40 1.64 -10.27
C SER A 31 30.51 0.40 -10.49
N LEU A 32 30.04 -0.23 -9.41
CA LEU A 32 29.35 -1.52 -9.46
C LEU A 32 27.82 -1.40 -9.57
N TRP A 33 27.28 -0.18 -9.59
CA TRP A 33 25.83 0.09 -9.61
C TRP A 33 25.10 -0.65 -10.74
N GLY A 34 25.70 -0.79 -11.93
CA GLY A 34 25.06 -1.45 -13.07
C GLY A 34 24.89 -2.97 -12.88
N VAL A 35 25.80 -3.62 -12.15
CA VAL A 35 25.69 -5.04 -11.81
C VAL A 35 24.58 -5.24 -10.79
N ILE A 36 24.49 -4.34 -9.81
CA ILE A 36 23.46 -4.36 -8.76
C ILE A 36 22.08 -4.14 -9.38
N ALA A 37 21.93 -3.15 -10.26
CA ALA A 37 20.67 -2.90 -10.97
C ALA A 37 20.20 -4.13 -11.76
N ARG A 38 21.12 -4.80 -12.46
CA ARG A 38 20.80 -6.04 -13.19
C ARG A 38 20.36 -7.16 -12.25
N ASN A 39 20.98 -7.30 -11.08
CA ASN A 39 20.61 -8.30 -10.10
C ASN A 39 19.24 -8.00 -9.47
N GLU A 40 18.96 -6.74 -9.15
CA GLU A 40 17.65 -6.32 -8.63
C GLU A 40 16.51 -6.67 -9.60
N ILE A 41 16.70 -6.40 -10.90
CA ILE A 41 15.74 -6.80 -11.94
C ILE A 41 15.53 -8.32 -11.95
N ARG A 42 16.61 -9.11 -11.82
CA ARG A 42 16.55 -10.58 -11.82
C ARG A 42 15.81 -11.12 -10.59
N THR A 43 16.02 -10.53 -9.42
CA THR A 43 15.36 -10.92 -8.17
C THR A 43 13.86 -10.68 -8.26
N ARG A 44 13.44 -9.51 -8.75
CA ARG A 44 12.01 -9.18 -8.91
C ARG A 44 11.30 -10.02 -9.97
N THR A 45 12.03 -10.45 -10.99
CA THR A 45 11.52 -11.31 -12.07
C THR A 45 11.90 -12.78 -11.88
N SER A 46 12.14 -13.20 -10.62
CA SER A 46 12.49 -14.58 -10.28
C SER A 46 11.40 -15.58 -10.66
N SER A 47 10.12 -15.22 -10.46
CA SER A 47 8.97 -16.05 -10.86
C SER A 47 8.95 -16.38 -12.36
N PHE A 48 9.43 -15.45 -13.20
CA PHE A 48 9.45 -15.58 -14.66
C PHE A 48 10.84 -15.89 -15.21
N ARG A 49 11.72 -16.56 -14.42
CA ARG A 49 13.16 -16.74 -14.73
C ARG A 49 13.46 -17.15 -16.18
N ASN A 50 12.70 -18.10 -16.73
CA ASN A 50 12.94 -18.65 -18.06
C ASN A 50 12.39 -17.78 -19.19
N HIS A 51 11.39 -16.94 -18.91
CA HIS A 51 10.67 -16.15 -19.91
C HIS A 51 10.74 -14.65 -19.65
N ARG A 52 11.74 -14.15 -18.91
CA ARG A 52 11.83 -12.73 -18.49
C ARG A 52 11.70 -11.74 -19.65
N LYS A 53 12.38 -11.99 -20.78
CA LYS A 53 12.29 -11.12 -21.96
C LYS A 53 10.87 -11.08 -22.51
N LEU A 54 10.26 -12.25 -22.67
CA LEU A 54 8.88 -12.39 -23.16
C LEU A 54 7.88 -11.74 -22.20
N PHE A 55 8.08 -11.88 -20.89
CA PHE A 55 7.28 -11.22 -19.87
C PHE A 55 7.31 -9.69 -20.01
N PHE A 56 8.49 -9.08 -20.16
CA PHE A 56 8.58 -7.62 -20.36
C PHE A 56 7.97 -7.19 -21.70
N ILE A 57 8.22 -7.94 -22.78
CA ILE A 57 7.61 -7.64 -24.09
C ILE A 57 6.07 -7.69 -23.98
N ALA A 58 5.51 -8.76 -23.41
CA ALA A 58 4.07 -8.90 -23.24
C ALA A 58 3.48 -7.79 -22.35
N LEU A 59 4.14 -7.48 -21.23
CA LEU A 59 3.72 -6.42 -20.32
C LEU A 59 3.70 -5.05 -20.99
N TYR A 60 4.80 -4.67 -21.65
CA TYR A 60 4.89 -3.37 -22.32
C TYR A 60 3.98 -3.28 -23.56
N SER A 61 3.81 -4.36 -24.32
CA SER A 61 2.85 -4.39 -25.43
C SER A 61 1.42 -4.19 -24.94
N LEU A 62 1.02 -4.85 -23.84
CA LEU A 62 -0.31 -4.68 -23.25
C LEU A 62 -0.52 -3.28 -22.69
N LEU A 63 0.50 -2.71 -22.04
CA LEU A 63 0.44 -1.33 -21.54
C LEU A 63 0.44 -0.28 -22.65
N LEU A 64 1.14 -0.53 -23.76
CA LEU A 64 1.11 0.34 -24.93
C LEU A 64 -0.26 0.27 -25.61
N LEU A 65 -0.84 -0.93 -25.73
CA LEU A 65 -2.22 -1.10 -26.20
C LEU A 65 -3.23 -0.38 -25.29
N TRP A 66 -3.04 -0.45 -23.97
CA TRP A 66 -3.81 0.37 -23.02
C TRP A 66 -3.64 1.87 -23.30
N ALA A 67 -2.40 2.33 -23.44
CA ALA A 67 -2.07 3.74 -23.58
C ALA A 67 -2.60 4.38 -24.87
N VAL A 68 -2.52 3.66 -25.98
CA VAL A 68 -2.80 4.20 -27.32
C VAL A 68 -4.23 3.94 -27.78
N ILE A 69 -4.83 2.82 -27.36
CA ILE A 69 -6.14 2.39 -27.86
C ILE A 69 -7.19 2.44 -26.76
N ILE A 70 -7.00 1.68 -25.68
CA ILE A 70 -8.06 1.48 -24.68
C ILE A 70 -8.36 2.77 -23.93
N ALA A 71 -7.33 3.45 -23.41
CA ALA A 71 -7.53 4.65 -22.60
C ALA A 71 -8.20 5.77 -23.41
N PRO A 72 -7.71 6.17 -24.60
CA PRO A 72 -8.40 7.18 -25.41
C PRO A 72 -9.85 6.81 -25.70
N TYR A 73 -10.12 5.59 -26.16
CA TYR A 73 -11.48 5.14 -26.46
C TYR A 73 -12.40 5.16 -25.22
N LEU A 74 -11.88 4.77 -24.05
CA LEU A 74 -12.61 4.83 -22.80
C LEU A 74 -12.99 6.28 -22.47
N PHE A 75 -12.05 7.22 -22.56
CA PHE A 75 -12.33 8.61 -22.23
C PHE A 75 -13.20 9.31 -23.29
N ASP A 76 -13.05 8.99 -24.57
CA ASP A 76 -13.92 9.50 -25.64
C ASP A 76 -15.39 9.08 -25.44
N LEU A 77 -15.63 7.93 -24.80
CA LEU A 77 -16.98 7.47 -24.48
C LEU A 77 -17.64 8.30 -23.36
N PHE A 78 -16.86 8.76 -22.37
CA PHE A 78 -17.39 9.40 -21.15
C PHE A 78 -17.20 10.91 -21.08
N MET A 79 -16.16 11.47 -21.70
CA MET A 79 -15.79 12.88 -21.55
C MET A 79 -16.67 13.86 -22.34
N PRO A 80 -17.14 13.56 -23.56
CA PRO A 80 -17.98 14.51 -24.31
C PRO A 80 -19.28 14.88 -23.59
N THR A 81 -19.90 13.91 -22.89
CA THR A 81 -21.11 14.16 -22.10
C THR A 81 -20.84 15.08 -20.91
N LEU A 82 -19.70 14.91 -20.23
CA LEU A 82 -19.26 15.80 -19.15
C LEU A 82 -18.87 17.20 -19.67
N ALA A 83 -18.16 17.27 -20.79
CA ALA A 83 -17.72 18.54 -21.37
C ALA A 83 -18.91 19.43 -21.79
N VAL A 84 -19.97 18.85 -22.34
CA VAL A 84 -21.21 19.57 -22.68
C VAL A 84 -21.94 20.06 -21.42
N GLN A 85 -22.00 19.24 -20.36
CA GLN A 85 -22.67 19.60 -19.11
C GLN A 85 -21.96 20.73 -18.32
N PHE A 86 -20.65 20.88 -18.46
CA PHE A 86 -19.84 21.81 -17.65
C PHE A 86 -19.12 22.91 -18.45
N SER A 87 -19.49 23.13 -19.72
CA SER A 87 -18.75 23.95 -20.70
C SER A 87 -18.17 25.28 -20.19
N ASP A 88 -18.89 26.05 -19.38
CA ASP A 88 -18.45 27.36 -18.86
C ASP A 88 -17.44 27.28 -17.68
N VAL A 89 -17.44 26.18 -16.92
CA VAL A 89 -16.61 26.00 -15.71
C VAL A 89 -15.53 24.93 -15.91
N PHE A 90 -15.51 24.29 -17.07
CA PHE A 90 -14.73 23.10 -17.33
C PHE A 90 -13.22 23.32 -17.30
N LYS A 91 -12.72 24.42 -17.89
CA LYS A 91 -11.28 24.71 -17.96
C LYS A 91 -10.62 24.84 -16.57
N PRO A 92 -11.14 25.67 -15.64
CA PRO A 92 -10.65 25.69 -14.25
C PRO A 92 -10.75 24.33 -13.55
N VAL A 93 -11.86 23.62 -13.75
CA VAL A 93 -12.09 22.30 -13.12
C VAL A 93 -11.08 21.27 -13.58
N VAL A 94 -10.77 21.22 -14.89
CA VAL A 94 -9.76 20.33 -15.45
C VAL A 94 -8.37 20.66 -14.89
N ALA A 95 -8.04 21.96 -14.78
CA ALA A 95 -6.75 22.36 -14.23
C ALA A 95 -6.57 21.86 -12.79
N ILE A 96 -7.58 22.06 -11.95
CA ILE A 96 -7.59 21.61 -10.55
C ILE A 96 -7.61 20.08 -10.47
N THR A 97 -8.31 19.42 -11.39
CA THR A 97 -8.33 17.95 -11.46
C THR A 97 -6.94 17.39 -11.79
N ILE A 98 -6.20 18.02 -12.70
CA ILE A 98 -4.83 17.62 -13.01
C ILE A 98 -3.91 17.88 -11.80
N GLU A 99 -3.95 19.07 -11.21
CA GLU A 99 -3.16 19.41 -10.02
C GLU A 99 -3.42 18.44 -8.87
N SER A 100 -4.68 18.16 -8.60
CA SER A 100 -5.11 17.26 -7.52
C SER A 100 -4.70 15.82 -7.75
N LEU A 101 -4.92 15.31 -8.95
CA LEU A 101 -4.51 13.97 -9.35
C LEU A 101 -3.00 13.83 -9.24
N MET A 102 -2.23 14.82 -9.69
CA MET A 102 -0.77 14.80 -9.57
C MET A 102 -0.33 14.92 -8.10
N MET A 103 -0.94 15.73 -7.26
CA MET A 103 -0.58 15.75 -5.83
C MET A 103 -0.84 14.39 -5.16
N MET A 104 -2.00 13.79 -5.43
CA MET A 104 -2.37 12.49 -4.87
C MET A 104 -1.41 11.38 -5.33
N VAL A 105 -1.18 11.28 -6.64
CA VAL A 105 -0.27 10.29 -7.22
C VAL A 105 1.14 10.50 -6.68
N PHE A 106 1.55 11.73 -6.36
CA PHE A 106 2.92 12.03 -5.93
C PHE A 106 3.15 11.40 -4.56
N LEU A 107 2.20 11.61 -3.65
CA LEU A 107 2.20 10.95 -2.35
C LEU A 107 2.26 9.44 -2.53
N VAL A 108 1.35 8.86 -3.33
CA VAL A 108 1.30 7.41 -3.64
C VAL A 108 2.67 6.86 -4.05
N LEU A 109 3.34 7.55 -4.97
CA LEU A 109 4.67 7.15 -5.47
C LEU A 109 5.78 7.32 -4.44
N VAL A 110 5.74 8.36 -3.60
CA VAL A 110 6.70 8.54 -2.49
C VAL A 110 6.56 7.43 -1.43
N ILE A 111 5.34 6.96 -1.17
CA ILE A 111 5.09 5.90 -0.18
C ILE A 111 5.53 4.54 -0.69
N TYR A 112 5.40 4.28 -1.98
CA TYR A 112 5.61 2.95 -2.51
C TYR A 112 6.98 2.35 -2.10
N PRO A 113 8.11 3.09 -2.19
CA PRO A 113 9.38 2.67 -1.62
C PRO A 113 9.37 2.51 -0.09
N LEU A 114 8.72 3.43 0.63
CA LEU A 114 8.61 3.40 2.10
C LEU A 114 7.96 2.10 2.58
N ASN A 115 6.84 1.70 1.97
CA ASN A 115 6.16 0.44 2.27
C ASN A 115 7.00 -0.81 1.98
N ASN A 116 7.98 -0.71 1.07
CA ASN A 116 8.85 -1.83 0.72
C ASN A 116 10.02 -1.99 1.70
N VAL A 117 10.57 -0.91 2.27
CA VAL A 117 11.68 -0.97 3.23
C VAL A 117 11.36 -1.82 4.46
N TYR A 118 10.10 -1.82 4.87
CA TYR A 118 9.68 -2.50 6.08
C TYR A 118 9.09 -3.88 5.86
N LYS A 119 8.97 -4.34 4.61
CA LYS A 119 8.80 -5.77 4.33
C LYS A 119 10.14 -6.41 4.63
N GLU A 120 10.34 -6.84 5.88
CA GLU A 120 11.53 -7.53 6.41
C GLU A 120 12.48 -7.97 5.30
N ASN A 121 13.47 -7.11 5.04
CA ASN A 121 14.47 -7.35 4.02
C ASN A 121 15.05 -8.75 4.22
N GLU A 122 15.05 -9.56 3.16
CA GLU A 122 15.65 -10.89 3.17
C GLU A 122 17.08 -10.76 3.64
N VAL A 123 17.34 -11.12 4.90
CA VAL A 123 18.63 -11.02 5.58
C VAL A 123 19.73 -11.65 4.70
N ALA A 124 19.39 -12.73 3.98
CA ALA A 124 20.27 -13.39 3.01
C ALA A 124 20.77 -12.48 1.87
N SER A 125 19.95 -11.56 1.36
CA SER A 125 20.36 -10.63 0.28
C SER A 125 21.36 -9.59 0.76
N LYS A 126 21.17 -9.07 1.98
CA LYS A 126 22.07 -8.09 2.62
C LYS A 126 23.37 -8.72 3.11
N GLU A 127 23.34 -9.96 3.58
CA GLU A 127 24.53 -10.75 3.93
C GLU A 127 25.42 -11.01 2.71
N THR A 128 24.82 -11.29 1.55
CA THR A 128 25.57 -11.50 0.31
C THR A 128 26.22 -10.19 -0.19
N LEU A 129 25.55 -9.06 0.02
CA LEU A 129 26.08 -7.72 -0.27
C LEU A 129 27.23 -7.32 0.66
N LEU A 130 27.13 -7.64 1.95
CA LEU A 130 28.17 -7.42 2.96
C LEU A 130 29.48 -8.18 2.66
N ALA A 131 29.39 -9.34 2.02
CA ALA A 131 30.56 -10.13 1.63
C ALA A 131 31.33 -9.55 0.43
N THR A 132 30.78 -8.56 -0.27
CA THR A 132 31.41 -7.91 -1.44
C THR A 132 31.83 -6.47 -1.11
N PRO A 133 33.00 -5.99 -1.58
CA PRO A 133 33.46 -4.63 -1.33
C PRO A 133 32.68 -3.62 -2.18
N VAL A 134 31.44 -3.33 -1.80
CA VAL A 134 30.54 -2.43 -2.53
C VAL A 134 30.22 -1.20 -1.68
N LYS A 135 30.38 -0.01 -2.27
CA LYS A 135 30.05 1.26 -1.60
C LYS A 135 28.53 1.45 -1.53
N ALA A 136 28.05 2.05 -0.43
CA ALA A 136 26.63 2.38 -0.24
C ALA A 136 26.04 3.20 -1.40
N ASN A 137 26.82 4.12 -1.97
CA ASN A 137 26.41 4.97 -3.10
C ASN A 137 26.05 4.15 -4.35
N ASP A 138 26.83 3.11 -4.65
CA ASP A 138 26.60 2.23 -5.80
C ASP A 138 25.42 1.29 -5.57
N ILE A 139 25.19 0.87 -4.31
CA ILE A 139 24.03 0.05 -3.92
C ILE A 139 22.75 0.85 -4.08
N PHE A 140 22.69 2.05 -3.49
CA PHE A 140 21.52 2.91 -3.56
C PHE A 140 21.13 3.23 -5.00
N LEU A 141 22.09 3.67 -5.83
CA LEU A 141 21.83 3.98 -7.24
C LEU A 141 21.45 2.73 -8.04
N GLY A 142 22.13 1.61 -7.77
CA GLY A 142 21.85 0.33 -8.40
C GLY A 142 20.44 -0.18 -8.11
N GLU A 143 20.00 -0.13 -6.85
CA GLU A 143 18.63 -0.51 -6.46
C GLU A 143 17.58 0.42 -7.06
N PHE A 144 17.82 1.74 -7.05
CA PHE A 144 16.89 2.72 -7.62
C PHE A 144 16.72 2.51 -9.13
N LEU A 145 17.82 2.39 -9.87
CA LEU A 145 17.78 2.14 -11.32
C LEU A 145 17.29 0.73 -11.65
N GLY A 146 17.53 -0.26 -10.78
CA GLY A 146 16.99 -1.61 -10.93
C GLY A 146 15.46 -1.67 -10.85
N LYS A 147 14.83 -0.69 -10.19
CA LYS A 147 13.36 -0.53 -10.13
C LYS A 147 12.79 0.25 -11.33
N SER A 148 13.63 0.77 -12.24
CA SER A 148 13.21 1.57 -13.39
C SER A 148 12.14 0.90 -14.27
N PRO A 149 12.14 -0.43 -14.54
CA PRO A 149 11.10 -1.02 -15.36
C PRO A 149 9.70 -0.89 -14.75
N ILE A 150 9.62 -0.93 -13.41
CA ILE A 150 8.36 -0.75 -12.67
C ILE A 150 7.90 0.71 -12.75
N TYR A 151 8.83 1.66 -12.67
CA TYR A 151 8.52 3.08 -12.84
C TYR A 151 8.01 3.37 -14.26
N SER A 152 8.61 2.76 -15.28
CA SER A 152 8.12 2.82 -16.66
C SER A 152 6.70 2.27 -16.82
N THR A 153 6.36 1.18 -16.13
CA THR A 153 4.99 0.66 -16.09
C THR A 153 4.02 1.68 -15.49
N ALA A 154 4.39 2.35 -14.39
CA ALA A 154 3.55 3.38 -13.79
C ALA A 154 3.29 4.56 -14.75
N ILE A 155 4.31 4.97 -15.51
CA ILE A 155 4.19 6.05 -16.53
C ILE A 155 3.18 5.66 -17.61
N LEU A 156 3.25 4.42 -18.12
CA LEU A 156 2.32 3.92 -19.14
C LEU A 156 0.90 3.71 -18.62
N ILE A 157 0.68 3.70 -17.30
CA ILE A 157 -0.66 3.67 -16.71
C ILE A 157 -1.18 5.10 -16.50
N ILE A 158 -0.36 5.99 -15.94
CA ILE A 158 -0.76 7.34 -15.51
C ILE A 158 -0.85 8.31 -16.68
N ALA A 159 0.13 8.33 -17.59
CA ALA A 159 0.16 9.31 -18.68
C ALA A 159 -1.07 9.22 -19.61
N PRO A 160 -1.55 8.03 -20.02
CA PRO A 160 -2.76 7.92 -20.84
C PRO A 160 -4.03 8.37 -20.15
N ILE A 161 -4.09 8.30 -18.81
CA ILE A 161 -5.23 8.82 -18.04
C ILE A 161 -5.25 10.34 -18.15
N ILE A 162 -4.11 11.00 -17.94
CA ILE A 162 -4.00 12.47 -18.04
C ILE A 162 -4.33 12.91 -19.48
N VAL A 163 -3.72 12.27 -20.47
CA VAL A 163 -3.98 12.55 -21.88
C VAL A 163 -5.43 12.29 -22.25
N GLY A 164 -6.02 11.16 -21.82
CA GLY A 164 -7.40 10.82 -22.11
C GLY A 164 -8.40 11.80 -21.49
N VAL A 165 -8.09 12.38 -20.33
CA VAL A 165 -8.90 13.46 -19.75
C VAL A 165 -8.81 14.75 -20.58
N ILE A 166 -7.65 15.06 -21.15
CA ILE A 166 -7.42 16.34 -21.83
C ILE A 166 -7.79 16.30 -23.33
N ASN A 167 -7.48 15.21 -24.01
CA ASN A 167 -7.56 15.10 -25.46
C ASN A 167 -8.96 15.40 -26.04
N PRO A 168 -10.06 14.89 -25.46
CA PRO A 168 -11.41 15.17 -25.97
C PRO A 168 -11.82 16.65 -25.92
N ILE A 169 -11.01 17.51 -25.29
CA ILE A 169 -11.35 18.91 -25.01
C ILE A 169 -10.65 19.84 -26.00
N ILE A 170 -9.36 19.63 -26.23
CA ILE A 170 -8.47 20.61 -26.87
C ILE A 170 -7.77 20.02 -28.10
N ASP A 171 -8.02 18.75 -28.42
CA ASP A 171 -7.36 18.00 -29.51
C ASP A 171 -5.84 18.15 -29.45
N LEU A 172 -5.21 17.31 -28.63
CA LEU A 172 -3.79 17.47 -28.32
C LEU A 172 -2.92 17.24 -29.56
N THR A 173 -1.98 18.16 -29.80
CA THR A 173 -0.95 18.03 -30.83
C THR A 173 0.13 17.02 -30.42
N ALA A 174 0.82 16.42 -31.38
CA ALA A 174 1.91 15.46 -31.11
C ALA A 174 3.00 16.03 -30.18
N ILE A 175 3.27 17.34 -30.24
CA ILE A 175 4.23 18.00 -29.35
C ILE A 175 3.71 18.02 -27.89
N GLN A 176 2.44 18.34 -27.67
CA GLN A 176 1.82 18.31 -26.34
C GLN A 176 1.82 16.89 -25.76
N TYR A 177 1.57 15.85 -26.57
CA TYR A 177 1.74 14.46 -26.15
C TYR A 177 3.15 14.20 -25.62
N ILE A 178 4.20 14.58 -26.37
CA ILE A 178 5.59 14.39 -25.95
C ILE A 178 5.87 15.14 -24.64
N ILE A 179 5.40 16.38 -24.49
CA ILE A 179 5.58 17.19 -23.29
C ILE A 179 4.89 16.52 -22.08
N ILE A 180 3.64 16.07 -22.22
CA ILE A 180 2.91 15.42 -21.14
C ILE A 180 3.62 14.13 -20.71
N TYR A 181 3.97 13.25 -21.65
CA TYR A 181 4.67 12.00 -21.35
C TYR A 181 6.05 12.25 -20.71
N GLY A 182 6.82 13.21 -21.22
CA GLY A 182 8.12 13.59 -20.66
C GLY A 182 8.00 14.16 -19.23
N THR A 183 6.96 14.95 -18.99
CA THR A 183 6.68 15.55 -17.68
C THR A 183 6.26 14.48 -16.67
N VAL A 184 5.35 13.58 -17.04
CA VAL A 184 4.94 12.43 -16.21
C VAL A 184 6.14 11.50 -15.94
N PHE A 185 7.02 11.31 -16.93
CA PHE A 185 8.26 10.54 -16.72
C PHE A 185 9.13 11.17 -15.62
N GLY A 186 9.48 12.46 -15.75
CA GLY A 186 10.30 13.15 -14.76
C GLY A 186 9.66 13.14 -13.37
N TYR A 187 8.35 13.36 -13.32
CA TYR A 187 7.53 13.33 -12.14
C TYR A 187 7.55 11.97 -11.41
N VAL A 188 7.32 10.86 -12.13
CA VAL A 188 7.30 9.52 -11.53
C VAL A 188 8.68 9.15 -10.98
N TYR A 189 9.75 9.44 -11.73
CA TYR A 189 11.12 9.16 -11.28
C TYR A 189 11.48 9.99 -10.05
N PHE A 190 11.10 11.27 -10.04
CA PHE A 190 11.41 12.15 -8.92
C PHE A 190 10.67 11.76 -7.64
N ALA A 191 9.38 11.46 -7.74
CA ALA A 191 8.59 11.00 -6.59
C ALA A 191 9.17 9.71 -5.99
N ASN A 192 9.53 8.74 -6.83
CA ASN A 192 10.15 7.49 -6.38
C ASN A 192 11.56 7.69 -5.82
N LEU A 193 12.34 8.65 -6.35
CA LEU A 193 13.66 9.00 -5.82
C LEU A 193 13.54 9.52 -4.40
N ILE A 194 12.67 10.51 -4.18
CA ILE A 194 12.35 11.05 -2.86
C ILE A 194 11.89 9.93 -1.91
N GLY A 195 10.95 9.10 -2.37
CA GLY A 195 10.45 7.97 -1.59
C GLY A 195 11.57 7.01 -1.18
N THR A 196 12.50 6.70 -2.09
CA THR A 196 13.61 5.78 -1.82
C THR A 196 14.63 6.38 -0.85
N ILE A 197 14.89 7.70 -0.93
CA ILE A 197 15.75 8.42 0.04
C ILE A 197 15.12 8.37 1.42
N PHE A 198 13.84 8.74 1.55
CA PHE A 198 13.14 8.67 2.83
C PHE A 198 13.12 7.26 3.39
N ALA A 199 12.81 6.27 2.57
CA ALA A 199 12.75 4.88 2.98
C ALA A 199 14.11 4.40 3.52
N SER A 200 15.21 4.70 2.81
CA SER A 200 16.56 4.36 3.24
C SER A 200 16.94 5.07 4.55
N TRP A 201 16.62 6.37 4.66
CA TRP A 201 16.88 7.16 5.86
C TRP A 201 16.12 6.63 7.08
N PHE A 202 14.85 6.26 6.92
CA PHE A 202 14.05 5.64 7.97
C PHE A 202 14.63 4.29 8.37
N GLU A 203 15.00 3.43 7.41
CA GLU A 203 15.64 2.15 7.68
C GLU A 203 16.92 2.33 8.50
N HIS A 204 17.74 3.30 8.11
CA HIS A 204 18.98 3.64 8.82
C HIS A 204 18.72 4.08 10.26
N LYS A 205 17.70 4.92 10.50
CA LYS A 205 17.35 5.37 11.85
C LYS A 205 16.79 4.25 12.72
N ILE A 206 16.02 3.35 12.13
CA ILE A 206 15.37 2.23 12.84
C ILE A 206 16.35 1.10 13.13
N SER A 207 17.25 0.78 12.20
CA SER A 207 18.29 -0.23 12.39
C SER A 207 19.26 0.12 13.54
N LYS A 208 19.52 1.41 13.77
CA LYS A 208 20.38 1.88 14.86
C LYS A 208 19.77 1.77 16.27
N ASN A 209 18.46 1.61 16.41
CA ASN A 209 17.79 1.61 17.72
C ASN A 209 16.97 0.33 17.93
N GLU A 210 17.37 -0.50 18.91
CA GLU A 210 16.73 -1.79 19.20
C GLU A 210 15.23 -1.66 19.50
N LYS A 211 14.83 -0.67 20.30
CA LYS A 211 13.42 -0.40 20.59
C LYS A 211 12.67 0.06 19.33
N ALA A 212 13.33 0.84 18.47
CA ALA A 212 12.76 1.30 17.21
C ALA A 212 12.63 0.17 16.19
N ARG A 213 13.49 -0.85 16.21
CA ARG A 213 13.38 -2.03 15.34
C ARG A 213 12.10 -2.82 15.60
N ASP A 214 11.80 -3.07 16.86
CA ASP A 214 10.55 -3.75 17.26
C ASP A 214 9.31 -2.90 16.97
N LEU A 215 9.44 -1.58 17.08
CA LEU A 215 8.40 -0.62 16.71
C LEU A 215 8.34 -0.35 15.21
N GLY A 216 9.38 -0.65 14.44
CA GLY A 216 9.51 -0.29 13.03
C GLY A 216 8.37 -0.90 12.22
N LYS A 217 8.03 -2.16 12.50
CA LYS A 217 6.88 -2.84 11.90
C LYS A 217 5.53 -2.20 12.25
N ALA A 218 5.42 -1.63 13.46
CA ALA A 218 4.22 -0.91 13.90
C ALA A 218 4.16 0.51 13.31
N LEU A 219 5.31 1.17 13.17
CA LEU A 219 5.43 2.51 12.61
C LEU A 219 4.94 2.57 11.16
N ILE A 220 5.14 1.52 10.35
CA ILE A 220 4.60 1.45 8.97
C ILE A 220 3.12 1.79 8.96
N TRP A 221 2.36 1.12 9.82
CA TRP A 221 0.92 1.22 9.84
C TRP A 221 0.50 2.61 10.26
N VAL A 222 1.17 3.19 11.26
CA VAL A 222 0.97 4.58 11.67
C VAL A 222 1.26 5.54 10.52
N PHE A 223 2.38 5.35 9.81
CA PHE A 223 2.72 6.16 8.64
C PHE A 223 1.67 6.04 7.54
N THR A 224 1.15 4.84 7.27
CA THR A 224 0.07 4.66 6.29
C THR A 224 -1.19 5.43 6.71
N ILE A 225 -1.57 5.44 8.00
CA ILE A 225 -2.72 6.25 8.47
C ILE A 225 -2.45 7.74 8.24
N VAL A 226 -1.33 8.24 8.77
CA VAL A 226 -0.93 9.67 8.65
C VAL A 226 -0.97 10.10 7.20
N LEU A 227 -0.54 9.21 6.32
CA LEU A 227 -0.52 9.49 4.92
C LEU A 227 -1.90 9.45 4.25
N VAL A 228 -2.76 8.50 4.58
CA VAL A 228 -4.14 8.53 4.09
C VAL A 228 -4.78 9.85 4.49
N VAL A 229 -4.57 10.28 5.74
CA VAL A 229 -5.00 11.60 6.22
C VAL A 229 -4.42 12.73 5.38
N ILE A 230 -3.12 12.73 5.07
CA ILE A 230 -2.49 13.75 4.20
C ILE A 230 -3.11 13.73 2.80
N MET A 231 -3.34 12.55 2.23
CA MET A 231 -3.87 12.40 0.87
C MET A 231 -5.28 12.98 0.75
N TYR A 232 -6.14 12.75 1.74
CA TYR A 232 -7.45 13.38 1.82
C TYR A 232 -7.40 14.84 2.26
N ALA A 233 -6.45 15.22 3.12
CA ALA A 233 -6.23 16.62 3.46
C ALA A 233 -5.89 17.43 2.21
N VAL A 234 -5.09 16.88 1.29
CA VAL A 234 -4.86 17.49 -0.04
C VAL A 234 -6.19 17.64 -0.79
N MET A 235 -7.04 16.60 -0.86
CA MET A 235 -8.36 16.68 -1.51
C MET A 235 -9.26 17.77 -0.92
N PHE A 236 -9.29 17.90 0.41
CA PHE A 236 -10.06 18.95 1.08
C PHE A 236 -9.45 20.34 0.87
N PHE A 237 -8.13 20.42 0.97
CA PHE A 237 -7.38 21.66 0.77
C PHE A 237 -7.53 22.19 -0.66
N LEU A 238 -7.79 21.32 -1.64
CA LEU A 238 -8.10 21.72 -3.01
C LEU A 238 -9.43 22.48 -3.15
N ASN A 239 -10.49 22.02 -2.48
CA ASN A 239 -11.75 22.76 -2.43
C ASN A 239 -11.55 24.12 -1.76
N PHE A 240 -10.72 24.17 -0.73
CA PHE A 240 -10.34 25.42 -0.07
C PHE A 240 -9.48 26.34 -0.97
N LEU A 241 -8.59 25.79 -1.79
CA LEU A 241 -7.77 26.53 -2.77
C LEU A 241 -8.58 27.10 -3.93
N LEU A 242 -9.72 26.49 -4.24
CA LEU A 242 -10.69 27.01 -5.20
C LEU A 242 -11.33 28.31 -4.69
N GLU A 243 -11.66 28.35 -3.41
CA GLU A 243 -12.26 29.51 -2.74
C GLU A 243 -11.24 30.60 -2.42
N HIS A 244 -9.97 30.22 -2.19
CA HIS A 244 -8.87 31.13 -1.85
C HIS A 244 -7.67 30.96 -2.78
N PRO A 245 -7.71 31.52 -4.00
CA PRO A 245 -6.64 31.37 -5.00
C PRO A 245 -5.29 31.92 -4.53
N GLU A 246 -5.27 32.89 -3.61
CA GLU A 246 -4.04 33.44 -3.01
C GLU A 246 -3.17 32.38 -2.32
N LEU A 247 -3.80 31.34 -1.78
CA LEU A 247 -3.12 30.25 -1.08
C LEU A 247 -2.41 29.28 -2.02
N LYS A 248 -2.73 29.30 -3.33
CA LYS A 248 -2.04 28.48 -4.34
C LYS A 248 -0.54 28.79 -4.38
N ASN A 249 -0.15 30.02 -4.06
CA ASN A 249 1.25 30.44 -4.02
C ASN A 249 2.05 29.77 -2.90
N TRP A 250 1.42 29.45 -1.77
CA TRP A 250 2.08 28.68 -0.71
C TRP A 250 2.30 27.22 -1.11
N LEU A 251 1.37 26.69 -1.90
CA LEU A 251 1.46 25.34 -2.44
C LEU A 251 2.50 25.21 -3.56
N ALA A 252 2.98 26.31 -4.13
CA ALA A 252 3.96 26.35 -5.21
C ALA A 252 5.28 25.61 -4.90
N PHE A 253 5.62 25.42 -3.62
CA PHE A 253 6.76 24.62 -3.19
C PHE A 253 6.53 23.10 -3.26
N TYR A 254 5.28 22.68 -3.42
CA TYR A 254 4.93 21.27 -3.50
C TYR A 254 5.35 20.70 -4.85
N PRO A 255 6.21 19.66 -4.89
CA PRO A 255 6.86 19.29 -6.13
C PRO A 255 5.95 18.84 -7.27
N SER A 256 4.80 18.25 -6.97
CA SER A 256 3.88 17.82 -8.04
C SER A 256 3.36 19.00 -8.86
N LEU A 257 3.27 20.20 -8.27
CA LEU A 257 2.79 21.39 -8.96
C LEU A 257 3.77 21.88 -10.02
N TRP A 258 5.07 21.64 -9.85
CA TRP A 258 6.06 22.01 -10.87
C TRP A 258 5.81 21.25 -12.17
N PHE A 259 5.40 19.99 -12.05
CA PHE A 259 5.07 19.13 -13.18
C PHE A 259 3.65 19.42 -13.71
N SER A 260 2.66 19.64 -12.85
CA SER A 260 1.31 19.98 -13.32
C SER A 260 1.30 21.31 -14.05
N ASN A 261 2.05 22.33 -13.60
CA ASN A 261 2.12 23.63 -14.26
C ASN A 261 2.67 23.53 -15.69
N ILE A 262 3.61 22.63 -15.95
CA ILE A 262 4.13 22.38 -17.31
C ILE A 262 3.04 21.78 -18.20
N ILE A 263 2.26 20.84 -17.66
CA ILE A 263 1.11 20.25 -18.37
C ILE A 263 0.05 21.33 -18.63
N LEU A 264 -0.34 22.10 -17.62
CA LEU A 264 -1.35 23.15 -17.75
C LEU A 264 -0.94 24.23 -18.77
N TYR A 265 0.33 24.67 -18.74
CA TYR A 265 0.85 25.60 -19.73
C TYR A 265 0.81 25.06 -21.15
N SER A 266 1.09 23.76 -21.32
CA SER A 266 1.01 23.11 -22.63
C SER A 266 -0.40 23.06 -23.18
N ILE A 267 -1.41 23.10 -22.31
CA ILE A 267 -2.83 23.08 -22.66
C ILE A 267 -3.31 24.49 -23.02
N ASP A 268 -3.22 25.42 -22.07
CA ASP A 268 -3.63 26.82 -22.23
C ASP A 268 -2.79 27.72 -21.31
N PRO A 269 -1.96 28.62 -21.84
CA PRO A 269 -1.12 29.52 -21.04
C PRO A 269 -1.91 30.38 -20.03
N ILE A 270 -3.18 30.67 -20.31
CA ILE A 270 -4.03 31.51 -19.45
C ILE A 270 -4.28 30.84 -18.10
N LEU A 271 -4.27 29.50 -18.03
CA LEU A 271 -4.47 28.75 -16.79
C LEU A 271 -3.36 29.03 -15.76
N LEU A 272 -2.16 29.44 -16.21
CA LEU A 272 -1.05 29.80 -15.32
C LEU A 272 -1.09 31.25 -14.80
N ASN A 273 -1.94 32.14 -15.33
CA ASN A 273 -1.99 33.54 -14.90
C ASN A 273 -2.37 33.73 -13.42
N THR A 274 -2.79 32.67 -12.74
CA THR A 274 -3.09 32.65 -11.30
C THR A 274 -1.88 32.32 -10.41
N PHE A 275 -0.75 31.88 -10.98
CA PHE A 275 0.44 31.47 -10.22
C PHE A 275 1.57 32.51 -10.27
N ILE A 276 2.24 32.74 -9.14
CA ILE A 276 3.48 33.52 -9.09
C ILE A 276 4.64 32.80 -9.80
N LEU A 277 4.63 31.46 -9.85
CA LEU A 277 5.66 30.68 -10.52
C LEU A 277 5.52 30.80 -12.05
N ASN A 278 6.46 31.53 -12.65
CA ASN A 278 6.66 31.52 -14.09
C ASN A 278 6.98 30.08 -14.57
N ILE A 279 6.45 29.69 -15.74
CA ILE A 279 6.71 28.39 -16.39
C ILE A 279 8.20 28.04 -16.43
N TRP A 280 9.08 29.02 -16.66
CA TRP A 280 10.53 28.78 -16.68
C TRP A 280 11.08 28.36 -15.32
N ILE A 281 10.52 28.91 -14.23
CA ILE A 281 10.88 28.49 -12.88
C ILE A 281 10.32 27.08 -12.63
N SER A 282 9.08 26.78 -13.03
CA SER A 282 8.52 25.42 -12.91
C SER A 282 9.36 24.39 -13.66
N VAL A 283 9.82 24.68 -14.89
CA VAL A 283 10.71 23.81 -15.66
C VAL A 283 12.08 23.66 -14.97
N LEU A 284 12.65 24.76 -14.49
CA LEU A 284 13.92 24.74 -13.77
C LEU A 284 13.83 23.91 -12.48
N LEU A 285 12.73 24.02 -11.73
CA LEU A 285 12.50 23.22 -10.53
C LEU A 285 12.26 21.75 -10.89
N ALA A 286 11.41 21.48 -11.90
CA ALA A 286 11.06 20.13 -12.34
C ALA A 286 12.23 19.34 -12.93
N VAL A 287 13.26 20.00 -13.47
CA VAL A 287 14.46 19.33 -14.01
C VAL A 287 15.65 19.45 -13.05
N GLY A 288 15.90 20.66 -12.53
CA GLY A 288 17.05 20.96 -11.70
C GLY A 288 17.02 20.27 -10.34
N ILE A 289 15.89 20.33 -9.61
CA ILE A 289 15.80 19.73 -8.28
C ILE A 289 15.94 18.20 -8.33
N PRO A 290 15.30 17.45 -9.24
CA PRO A 290 15.53 16.01 -9.34
C PRO A 290 17.00 15.65 -9.60
N LEU A 291 17.69 16.36 -10.49
CA LEU A 291 19.10 16.11 -10.79
C LEU A 291 20.00 16.42 -9.59
N ILE A 292 19.77 17.54 -8.91
CA ILE A 292 20.49 17.90 -7.68
C ILE A 292 20.21 16.84 -6.59
N THR A 293 18.97 16.42 -6.43
CA THR A 293 18.58 15.41 -5.45
C THR A 293 19.24 14.06 -5.74
N LEU A 294 19.32 13.65 -7.00
CA LEU A 294 20.01 12.43 -7.41
C LEU A 294 21.51 12.53 -7.14
N TYR A 295 22.13 13.67 -7.46
CA TYR A 295 23.55 13.89 -7.20
C TYR A 295 23.88 13.92 -5.70
N VAL A 296 23.08 14.63 -4.90
CA VAL A 296 23.25 14.72 -3.44
C VAL A 296 23.01 13.37 -2.79
N SER A 297 21.97 12.64 -3.18
CA SER A 297 21.69 11.30 -2.65
C SER A 297 22.77 10.30 -3.01
N TYR A 298 23.31 10.34 -4.24
CA TYR A 298 24.46 9.52 -4.63
C TYR A 298 25.69 9.84 -3.77
N LYS A 299 26.03 11.12 -3.59
CA LYS A 299 27.24 11.52 -2.84
C LYS A 299 27.12 11.28 -1.33
N LYS A 300 25.92 11.42 -0.76
CA LYS A 300 25.66 11.30 0.68
C LYS A 300 25.04 9.95 1.09
N ALA A 301 25.04 8.92 0.24
CA ALA A 301 24.36 7.66 0.56
C ALA A 301 24.89 7.01 1.85
N GLU A 302 26.20 7.12 2.12
CA GLU A 302 26.82 6.64 3.37
C GLU A 302 26.17 7.21 4.65
N SER A 303 25.60 8.42 4.58
CA SER A 303 24.99 9.07 5.75
C SER A 303 23.61 8.50 6.12
N PHE A 304 22.91 7.88 5.17
CA PHE A 304 21.52 7.44 5.34
C PHE A 304 21.29 5.98 4.92
N TYR A 305 22.32 5.23 4.54
CA TYR A 305 22.24 3.82 4.15
C TYR A 305 23.14 2.99 5.09
N THR A 306 22.56 2.07 5.85
CA THR A 306 23.29 1.14 6.73
C THR A 306 23.47 -0.22 6.08
N LEU A 307 24.70 -0.74 6.12
CA LEU A 307 25.03 -2.09 5.65
C LEU A 307 24.91 -3.15 6.77
N GLU A 308 24.98 -2.75 8.04
CA GLU A 308 24.96 -3.69 9.17
C GLU A 308 23.57 -4.31 9.37
N GLY A 309 23.47 -5.62 9.14
CA GLY A 309 22.29 -6.41 9.45
C GLY A 309 22.08 -6.50 10.97
N GLY A 310 20.97 -5.95 11.47
CA GLY A 310 20.67 -5.99 12.90
C GLY A 310 20.36 -7.42 13.36
N ILE A 311 21.24 -8.00 14.19
CA ILE A 311 21.06 -9.31 14.83
C ILE A 311 19.78 -9.30 15.69
N GLU A 312 18.80 -10.15 15.39
CA GLU A 312 17.58 -10.30 16.20
C GLU A 312 17.95 -10.93 17.55
N LYS A 313 17.84 -10.15 18.63
CA LYS A 313 17.92 -10.67 20.00
C LYS A 313 16.49 -10.84 20.50
N THR A 314 16.06 -12.08 20.71
CA THR A 314 14.77 -12.40 21.31
C THR A 314 14.78 -12.04 22.80
N SER A 315 14.18 -10.91 23.17
CA SER A 315 13.92 -10.60 24.58
C SER A 315 12.76 -11.47 25.10
N ILE A 316 13.04 -12.33 26.08
CA ILE A 316 12.02 -13.13 26.77
C ILE A 316 11.45 -12.28 27.90
N THR A 317 10.19 -11.87 27.79
CA THR A 317 9.45 -11.23 28.89
C THR A 317 8.64 -12.29 29.64
N ILE A 318 8.93 -12.45 30.94
CA ILE A 318 8.16 -13.29 31.86
C ILE A 318 7.04 -12.41 32.45
N ILE A 319 5.80 -12.88 32.44
CA ILE A 319 4.63 -12.16 32.98
C ILE A 319 4.11 -12.94 34.19
N GLU A 320 4.13 -12.34 35.38
CA GLU A 320 3.76 -12.99 36.65
C GLU A 320 2.25 -13.03 36.92
N HIS A 321 1.47 -12.08 36.37
CA HIS A 321 0.02 -11.98 36.62
C HIS A 321 -0.81 -11.89 35.34
N GLU A 322 -1.96 -12.57 35.33
CA GLU A 322 -2.91 -12.54 34.22
C GLU A 322 -3.77 -11.26 34.28
N ASN A 323 -3.75 -10.46 33.21
CA ASN A 323 -4.52 -9.20 33.12
C ASN A 323 -6.04 -9.47 33.26
N PRO A 324 -6.79 -8.62 34.01
CA PRO A 324 -8.23 -8.75 34.22
C PRO A 324 -9.05 -8.87 32.93
N PHE A 325 -8.62 -8.25 31.83
CA PHE A 325 -9.28 -8.39 30.52
C PHE A 325 -9.42 -9.86 30.09
N TYR A 326 -8.36 -10.66 30.26
CA TYR A 326 -8.39 -12.08 29.88
C TYR A 326 -9.30 -12.90 30.79
N VAL A 327 -9.42 -12.52 32.06
CA VAL A 327 -10.33 -13.17 33.03
C VAL A 327 -11.78 -12.93 32.62
N VAL A 328 -12.12 -11.69 32.24
CA VAL A 328 -13.46 -11.32 31.76
C VAL A 328 -13.80 -12.10 30.49
N VAL A 329 -12.91 -12.12 29.49
CA VAL A 329 -13.12 -12.88 28.25
C VAL A 329 -13.33 -14.37 28.55
N ARG A 330 -12.52 -14.96 29.44
CA ARG A 330 -12.68 -16.38 29.83
C ARG A 330 -14.05 -16.65 30.47
N LYS A 331 -14.56 -15.72 31.28
CA LYS A 331 -15.86 -15.83 31.93
C LYS A 331 -17.01 -15.73 30.92
N ILE A 332 -16.94 -14.79 29.98
CA ILE A 332 -17.97 -14.56 28.95
C ILE A 332 -18.03 -15.71 27.93
N SER A 333 -16.88 -16.20 27.45
CA SER A 333 -16.84 -17.26 26.42
C SER A 333 -17.13 -18.67 26.95
N GLY A 334 -17.28 -18.83 28.27
CA GLY A 334 -17.58 -20.10 28.93
C GLY A 334 -16.42 -21.09 28.97
N ARG A 335 -16.61 -22.19 29.70
CA ARG A 335 -15.57 -23.21 29.97
C ARG A 335 -15.08 -23.94 28.70
N LYS A 336 -15.92 -24.05 27.66
CA LYS A 336 -15.59 -24.81 26.44
C LYS A 336 -14.54 -24.13 25.57
N TRP A 337 -14.66 -22.81 25.39
CA TRP A 337 -13.86 -22.03 24.42
C TRP A 337 -12.95 -20.98 25.08
N GLY A 338 -13.22 -20.59 26.32
CA GLY A 338 -12.55 -19.45 26.97
C GLY A 338 -11.03 -19.59 27.06
N GLY A 339 -10.51 -20.78 27.36
CA GLY A 339 -9.06 -21.01 27.41
C GLY A 339 -8.38 -20.80 26.05
N LEU A 340 -8.98 -21.33 24.98
CA LEU A 340 -8.49 -21.19 23.61
C LEU A 340 -8.50 -19.74 23.13
N ILE A 341 -9.62 -19.05 23.35
CA ILE A 341 -9.79 -17.64 22.95
C ILE A 341 -8.76 -16.77 23.67
N VAL A 342 -8.53 -16.97 24.97
CA VAL A 342 -7.53 -16.22 25.73
C VAL A 342 -6.11 -16.48 25.22
N ILE A 343 -5.76 -17.73 24.89
CA ILE A 343 -4.44 -18.04 24.30
C ILE A 343 -4.24 -17.31 22.97
N GLN A 344 -5.26 -17.35 22.11
CA GLN A 344 -5.22 -16.65 20.83
C GLN A 344 -5.11 -15.14 21.01
N LEU A 345 -5.89 -14.54 21.93
CA LEU A 345 -5.85 -13.10 22.20
C LEU A 345 -4.48 -12.68 22.71
N LYS A 346 -3.91 -13.41 23.69
CA LYS A 346 -2.56 -13.14 24.20
C LYS A 346 -1.52 -13.21 23.08
N ARG A 347 -1.65 -14.20 22.20
CA ARG A 347 -0.76 -14.33 21.04
C ARG A 347 -0.86 -13.15 20.08
N PHE A 348 -2.08 -12.69 19.80
CA PHE A 348 -2.32 -11.54 18.95
C PHE A 348 -1.69 -10.27 19.54
N PHE A 349 -1.98 -9.97 20.81
CA PHE A 349 -1.46 -8.78 21.49
C PHE A 349 0.04 -8.82 21.79
N ARG A 350 0.66 -10.01 21.89
CA ARG A 350 2.12 -10.11 22.09
C ARG A 350 2.91 -9.51 20.92
N ARG A 351 2.34 -9.44 19.72
CA ARG A 351 2.99 -8.85 18.55
C ARG A 351 2.53 -7.41 18.34
N LYS A 352 3.46 -6.47 18.52
CA LYS A 352 3.22 -5.04 18.26
C LYS A 352 2.73 -4.77 16.83
N ALA A 353 3.17 -5.56 15.85
CA ALA A 353 2.71 -5.47 14.47
C ALA A 353 1.20 -5.74 14.31
N ASN A 354 0.64 -6.70 15.07
CA ASN A 354 -0.79 -7.00 15.03
C ASN A 354 -1.61 -5.89 15.68
N ILE A 355 -1.12 -5.33 16.80
CA ILE A 355 -1.73 -4.15 17.44
C ILE A 355 -1.74 -2.97 16.45
N ALA A 356 -0.63 -2.74 15.75
CA ALA A 356 -0.53 -1.66 14.78
C ALA A 356 -1.45 -1.85 13.56
N ARG A 357 -1.60 -3.09 13.06
CA ARG A 357 -2.59 -3.44 12.03
C ARG A 357 -4.01 -3.18 12.50
N PHE A 358 -4.34 -3.57 13.72
CA PHE A 358 -5.66 -3.32 14.29
C PHE A 358 -5.91 -1.81 14.46
N ALA A 359 -4.95 -1.08 15.02
CA ALA A 359 -4.99 0.37 15.14
C ALA A 359 -5.10 1.07 13.77
N TYR A 360 -4.47 0.52 12.73
CA TYR A 360 -4.63 0.97 11.35
C TYR A 360 -6.05 0.83 10.84
N VAL A 361 -6.67 -0.34 11.01
CA VAL A 361 -8.08 -0.52 10.62
C VAL A 361 -8.97 0.46 11.40
N VAL A 362 -8.79 0.56 12.72
CA VAL A 362 -9.56 1.49 13.55
C VAL A 362 -9.39 2.94 13.09
N GLY A 363 -8.15 3.40 12.91
CA GLY A 363 -7.85 4.76 12.47
C GLY A 363 -8.36 5.07 11.07
N LEU A 364 -8.19 4.15 10.12
CA LEU A 364 -8.70 4.29 8.76
C LEU A 364 -10.23 4.38 8.75
N LEU A 365 -10.92 3.53 9.52
CA LEU A 365 -12.38 3.55 9.56
C LEU A 365 -12.92 4.77 10.31
N GLY A 366 -12.27 5.23 11.37
CA GLY A 366 -12.62 6.50 12.02
C GLY A 366 -12.47 7.68 11.06
N PHE A 367 -11.38 7.70 10.29
CA PHE A 367 -11.17 8.70 9.26
C PHE A 367 -12.22 8.61 8.14
N MET A 368 -12.55 7.40 7.67
CA MET A 368 -13.60 7.19 6.67
C MET A 368 -14.97 7.62 7.18
N SER A 369 -15.32 7.38 8.44
CA SER A 369 -16.56 7.87 9.04
C SER A 369 -16.63 9.39 9.02
N TRP A 370 -15.54 10.07 9.38
CA TRP A 370 -15.44 11.54 9.30
C TRP A 370 -15.58 12.04 7.86
N PHE A 371 -14.87 11.41 6.92
CA PHE A 371 -14.89 11.80 5.51
C PHE A 371 -16.27 11.62 4.88
N ILE A 372 -16.91 10.47 5.13
CA ILE A 372 -18.27 10.17 4.68
C ILE A 372 -19.27 11.17 5.27
N SER A 373 -19.16 11.45 6.57
CA SER A 373 -19.99 12.46 7.23
C SER A 373 -19.88 13.82 6.55
N ARG A 374 -18.67 14.24 6.15
CA ARG A 374 -18.46 15.53 5.51
C ARG A 374 -18.94 15.59 4.05
N MET A 375 -18.96 14.46 3.35
CA MET A 375 -19.51 14.37 1.99
C MET A 375 -21.03 14.16 1.96
N GLY A 376 -21.63 13.70 3.05
CA GLY A 376 -23.08 13.57 3.15
C GLY A 376 -23.74 14.96 3.12
N SER A 377 -24.68 15.16 2.21
CA SER A 377 -25.67 16.23 2.36
C SER A 377 -26.59 15.91 3.55
N GLU A 378 -27.33 16.90 4.04
CA GLU A 378 -28.37 16.69 5.06
C GLU A 378 -29.49 15.74 4.59
N ASP A 379 -29.47 15.33 3.31
CA ASP A 379 -30.42 14.39 2.74
C ASP A 379 -30.25 12.99 3.35
N SER A 380 -31.34 12.48 3.93
CA SER A 380 -31.38 11.14 4.52
C SER A 380 -30.99 10.03 3.54
N PHE A 381 -31.18 10.25 2.23
CA PHE A 381 -30.74 9.36 1.15
C PHE A 381 -29.21 9.17 1.17
N MET A 382 -28.46 10.28 1.20
CA MET A 382 -27.00 10.26 1.16
C MET A 382 -26.41 9.64 2.42
N ILE A 383 -27.06 9.84 3.57
CA ILE A 383 -26.67 9.20 4.83
C ILE A 383 -26.80 7.67 4.75
N VAL A 384 -27.92 7.15 4.21
CA VAL A 384 -28.12 5.70 4.07
C VAL A 384 -27.17 5.09 3.03
N PHE A 385 -26.97 5.75 1.90
CA PHE A 385 -26.05 5.31 0.88
C PHE A 385 -24.60 5.24 1.40
N SER A 386 -24.15 6.31 2.06
CA SER A 386 -22.78 6.42 2.55
C SER A 386 -22.50 5.50 3.76
N SER A 387 -23.47 5.34 4.67
CA SER A 387 -23.37 4.34 5.75
C SER A 387 -23.31 2.91 5.21
N THR A 388 -24.03 2.61 4.12
CA THR A 388 -23.95 1.29 3.45
C THR A 388 -22.56 1.05 2.85
N ILE A 389 -21.96 2.05 2.21
CA ILE A 389 -20.58 1.96 1.72
C ILE A 389 -19.60 1.75 2.88
N LEU A 390 -19.79 2.45 3.99
CA LEU A 390 -18.94 2.30 5.18
C LEU A 390 -19.05 0.90 5.79
N ILE A 391 -20.24 0.29 5.80
CA ILE A 391 -20.44 -1.11 6.23
C ILE A 391 -19.65 -2.05 5.32
N ALA A 392 -19.83 -1.92 4.00
CA ALA A 392 -19.19 -2.79 3.02
C ALA A 392 -17.65 -2.68 3.06
N MET A 393 -17.15 -1.45 3.02
CA MET A 393 -15.70 -1.18 3.05
C MET A 393 -15.11 -1.50 4.42
N GLY A 394 -15.78 -1.12 5.50
CA GLY A 394 -15.23 -1.28 6.85
C GLY A 394 -15.15 -2.71 7.32
N GLY A 395 -16.21 -3.49 7.11
CA GLY A 395 -16.15 -4.93 7.39
C GLY A 395 -15.16 -5.64 6.47
N GLY A 396 -15.12 -5.27 5.19
CA GLY A 396 -14.20 -5.86 4.21
C GLY A 396 -12.73 -5.63 4.55
N ILE A 397 -12.34 -4.38 4.80
CA ILE A 397 -10.96 -4.00 5.16
C ILE A 397 -10.54 -4.68 6.47
N GLY A 398 -11.41 -4.67 7.48
CA GLY A 398 -11.17 -5.35 8.75
C GLY A 398 -10.90 -6.85 8.57
N SER A 399 -11.72 -7.52 7.76
CA SER A 399 -11.54 -8.93 7.43
C SER A 399 -10.25 -9.22 6.67
N ILE A 400 -9.91 -8.40 5.67
CA ILE A 400 -8.70 -8.61 4.87
C ILE A 400 -7.45 -8.47 5.75
N ILE A 401 -7.38 -7.42 6.58
CA ILE A 401 -6.17 -7.09 7.34
C ILE A 401 -6.04 -7.95 8.61
N VAL A 402 -7.12 -8.12 9.37
CA VAL A 402 -7.10 -8.79 10.67
C VAL A 402 -7.53 -10.26 10.55
N GLY A 403 -8.51 -10.57 9.70
CA GLY A 403 -9.03 -11.94 9.52
C GLY A 403 -7.98 -12.94 9.05
N HIS A 404 -7.04 -12.50 8.22
CA HIS A 404 -5.92 -13.33 7.76
C HIS A 404 -4.80 -13.51 8.81
N LEU A 405 -4.89 -12.93 10.00
CA LEU A 405 -3.88 -13.13 11.04
C LEU A 405 -4.15 -14.36 11.91
N ALA A 406 -5.27 -15.05 11.69
CA ALA A 406 -5.69 -16.13 12.57
C ALA A 406 -4.71 -17.32 12.58
N PHE A 407 -4.23 -17.79 11.42
CA PHE A 407 -3.32 -18.93 11.36
C PHE A 407 -1.83 -18.63 11.35
N VAL A 408 -1.48 -17.34 11.45
CA VAL A 408 -0.08 -16.90 11.48
C VAL A 408 0.61 -17.48 12.71
N ASP A 409 1.66 -18.26 12.45
CA ASP A 409 2.47 -19.04 13.37
C ASP A 409 1.71 -20.13 14.15
N SER A 410 0.45 -20.43 13.82
CA SER A 410 -0.34 -21.40 14.56
C SER A 410 -0.20 -22.85 14.08
N LYS A 411 0.89 -23.18 13.38
CA LYS A 411 1.15 -24.51 12.83
C LYS A 411 1.01 -25.59 13.91
N ASP A 412 1.77 -25.48 14.99
CA ASP A 412 1.78 -26.48 16.07
C ASP A 412 0.42 -26.59 16.76
N LEU A 413 -0.26 -25.45 16.95
CA LEU A 413 -1.59 -25.41 17.56
C LEU A 413 -2.61 -26.15 16.69
N ILE A 414 -2.56 -25.98 15.36
CA ILE A 414 -3.42 -26.71 14.43
C ILE A 414 -3.16 -28.22 14.50
N TRP A 415 -1.90 -28.65 14.53
CA TRP A 415 -1.55 -30.08 14.63
C TRP A 415 -2.02 -30.71 15.94
N VAL A 416 -1.80 -30.04 17.06
CA VAL A 416 -2.22 -30.52 18.38
C VAL A 416 -3.73 -30.71 18.43
N TYR A 417 -4.50 -29.74 17.95
CA TYR A 417 -5.96 -29.81 18.01
C TYR A 417 -6.59 -30.69 16.93
N LYS A 418 -5.93 -30.89 15.79
CA LYS A 418 -6.35 -31.89 14.81
C LYS A 418 -6.39 -33.28 15.44
N ARG A 419 -5.44 -33.57 16.35
CA ARG A 419 -5.40 -34.82 17.13
C ARG A 419 -6.26 -34.80 18.39
N SER A 420 -6.84 -33.65 18.77
CA SER A 420 -7.68 -33.54 19.95
C SER A 420 -9.09 -34.08 19.72
N PRO A 421 -9.81 -34.55 20.76
CA PRO A 421 -11.19 -35.04 20.65
C PRO A 421 -12.17 -33.99 20.09
N ARG A 422 -11.83 -32.70 20.21
CA ARG A 422 -12.67 -31.59 19.74
C ARG A 422 -12.40 -31.22 18.28
N GLY A 423 -11.32 -31.73 17.70
CA GLY A 423 -10.94 -31.55 16.29
C GLY A 423 -10.68 -30.11 15.86
N ILE A 424 -10.56 -29.91 14.56
CA ILE A 424 -10.23 -28.60 13.95
C ILE A 424 -11.36 -27.59 14.08
N LYS A 425 -12.62 -28.06 14.10
CA LYS A 425 -13.79 -27.19 14.30
C LYS A 425 -13.65 -26.34 15.56
N ALA A 426 -13.02 -26.90 16.59
CA ALA A 426 -12.76 -26.22 17.83
C ALA A 426 -11.86 -24.99 17.69
N ILE A 427 -10.77 -25.13 16.93
CA ILE A 427 -9.88 -24.01 16.64
C ILE A 427 -10.62 -22.94 15.83
N VAL A 428 -11.28 -23.34 14.75
CA VAL A 428 -11.88 -22.38 13.81
C VAL A 428 -12.95 -21.54 14.52
N TYR A 429 -13.82 -22.16 15.32
CA TYR A 429 -14.82 -21.41 16.10
C TYR A 429 -14.21 -20.54 17.18
N SER A 430 -13.13 -20.98 17.84
CA SER A 430 -12.44 -20.13 18.82
C SER A 430 -11.85 -18.87 18.18
N TYR A 431 -11.28 -18.97 16.98
CA TYR A 431 -10.81 -17.79 16.26
C TYR A 431 -11.97 -16.91 15.77
N LEU A 432 -13.07 -17.48 15.28
CA LEU A 432 -14.24 -16.68 14.90
C LEU A 432 -14.83 -15.90 16.08
N LEU A 433 -14.83 -16.49 17.28
CA LEU A 433 -15.23 -15.80 18.51
C LEU A 433 -14.23 -14.74 18.95
N MET A 434 -12.93 -15.00 18.80
CA MET A 434 -11.89 -13.99 19.01
C MET A 434 -12.06 -12.80 18.05
N MET A 435 -12.31 -13.07 16.77
CA MET A 435 -12.58 -12.03 15.76
C MET A 435 -13.87 -11.28 16.07
N LEU A 436 -14.90 -11.94 16.62
CA LEU A 436 -16.11 -11.28 17.08
C LEU A 436 -15.80 -10.26 18.18
N ILE A 437 -14.94 -10.59 19.16
CA ILE A 437 -14.52 -9.64 20.20
C ILE A 437 -13.85 -8.41 19.56
N PHE A 438 -12.94 -8.60 18.62
CA PHE A 438 -12.30 -7.48 17.92
C PHE A 438 -13.28 -6.66 17.09
N ASN A 439 -14.19 -7.32 16.37
CA ASN A 439 -15.24 -6.67 15.60
C ASN A 439 -16.20 -5.89 16.48
N THR A 440 -16.51 -6.35 17.70
CA THR A 440 -17.33 -5.58 18.64
C THR A 440 -16.64 -4.27 19.04
N PHE A 441 -15.35 -4.30 19.40
CA PHE A 441 -14.61 -3.07 19.71
C PHE A 441 -14.56 -2.12 18.53
N LEU A 442 -14.30 -2.68 17.34
CA LEU A 442 -14.21 -1.90 16.11
C LEU A 442 -15.57 -1.32 15.71
N ALA A 443 -16.66 -2.10 15.82
CA ALA A 443 -18.02 -1.65 15.58
C ALA A 443 -18.41 -0.51 16.53
N ILE A 444 -18.18 -0.66 17.85
CA ILE A 444 -18.44 0.41 18.84
C ILE A 444 -17.70 1.69 18.46
N PHE A 445 -16.43 1.59 18.09
CA PHE A 445 -15.64 2.76 17.72
C PHE A 445 -16.18 3.45 16.46
N VAL A 446 -16.41 2.68 15.38
CA VAL A 446 -16.87 3.22 14.10
C VAL A 446 -18.28 3.79 14.21
N THR A 447 -19.17 3.14 14.95
CA THR A 447 -20.53 3.66 15.18
C THR A 447 -20.49 4.94 16.00
N THR A 448 -19.70 4.98 17.07
CA THR A 448 -19.55 6.20 17.88
C THR A 448 -19.03 7.36 17.04
N MET A 449 -18.01 7.14 16.22
CA MET A 449 -17.46 8.17 15.32
C MET A 449 -18.51 8.64 14.30
N LEU A 450 -19.22 7.71 13.66
CA LEU A 450 -20.25 8.06 12.68
C LEU A 450 -21.40 8.84 13.33
N THR A 451 -21.87 8.43 14.52
CA THR A 451 -22.93 9.12 15.25
C THR A 451 -22.52 10.55 15.62
N ILE A 452 -21.27 10.73 16.09
CA ILE A 452 -20.75 12.05 16.45
C ILE A 452 -20.63 12.95 15.22
N PHE A 453 -20.09 12.45 14.11
CA PHE A 453 -19.83 13.29 12.94
C PHE A 453 -21.09 13.56 12.11
N SER A 454 -21.95 12.56 11.92
CA SER A 454 -23.16 12.65 11.08
C SER A 454 -24.43 13.02 11.85
N ASN A 455 -24.35 13.28 13.16
CA ASN A 455 -25.50 13.62 14.02
C ASN A 455 -26.69 12.66 13.85
N ILE A 456 -26.41 11.35 13.86
CA ILE A 456 -27.41 10.30 13.59
C ILE A 456 -28.22 9.99 14.86
N ASP A 457 -29.54 9.78 14.71
CA ASP A 457 -30.41 9.34 15.80
C ASP A 457 -29.94 8.05 16.48
N LEU A 458 -30.31 7.89 17.75
CA LEU A 458 -29.95 6.71 18.55
C LEU A 458 -30.42 5.39 17.90
N LEU A 459 -31.64 5.36 17.35
CA LEU A 459 -32.18 4.17 16.68
C LEU A 459 -31.33 3.79 15.46
N ASN A 460 -31.02 4.76 14.59
CA ASN A 460 -30.20 4.56 13.41
C ASN A 460 -28.76 4.17 13.78
N THR A 461 -28.24 4.68 14.90
CA THR A 461 -26.95 4.28 15.48
C THR A 461 -26.93 2.80 15.88
N VAL A 462 -27.97 2.32 16.56
CA VAL A 462 -28.08 0.90 16.96
C VAL A 462 -28.22 -0.01 15.74
N ILE A 463 -29.04 0.40 14.76
CA ILE A 463 -29.20 -0.37 13.52
C ILE A 463 -27.86 -0.47 12.77
N PHE A 464 -27.15 0.65 12.60
CA PHE A 464 -25.83 0.67 11.98
C PHE A 464 -24.82 -0.20 12.74
N PHE A 465 -24.83 -0.19 14.08
CA PHE A 465 -23.97 -1.06 14.90
C PHE A 465 -24.21 -2.54 14.63
N VAL A 466 -25.47 -2.97 14.60
CA VAL A 466 -25.83 -4.37 14.36
C VAL A 466 -25.45 -4.77 12.93
N GLU A 467 -25.79 -3.96 11.93
CA GLU A 467 -25.47 -4.21 10.53
C GLU A 467 -23.96 -4.31 10.30
N PHE A 468 -23.21 -3.33 10.81
CA PHE A 468 -21.76 -3.32 10.71
C PHE A 468 -21.13 -4.55 11.36
N LEU A 469 -21.55 -4.90 12.59
CA LEU A 469 -21.03 -6.05 13.33
C LEU A 469 -21.31 -7.36 12.58
N LEU A 470 -22.54 -7.54 12.07
CA LEU A 470 -22.92 -8.73 11.31
C LEU A 470 -22.10 -8.84 10.02
N PHE A 471 -21.99 -7.75 9.26
CA PHE A 471 -21.26 -7.74 8.01
C PHE A 471 -19.75 -7.99 8.22
N ALA A 472 -19.15 -7.36 9.23
CA ALA A 472 -17.77 -7.59 9.63
C ALA A 472 -17.55 -9.05 10.05
N GLN A 473 -18.49 -9.67 10.75
CA GLN A 473 -18.36 -11.06 11.16
C GLN A 473 -18.50 -12.03 9.98
N ILE A 474 -19.43 -11.79 9.05
CA ILE A 474 -19.61 -12.61 7.85
C ILE A 474 -18.36 -12.53 6.97
N SER A 475 -17.82 -11.32 6.75
CA SER A 475 -16.58 -11.15 6.00
C SER A 475 -15.38 -11.81 6.70
N MET A 476 -15.30 -11.83 8.04
CA MET A 476 -14.27 -12.60 8.76
C MET A 476 -14.38 -14.11 8.52
N CYS A 477 -15.59 -14.66 8.38
CA CYS A 477 -15.79 -16.05 7.99
C CYS A 477 -15.18 -16.34 6.61
N GLN A 478 -15.24 -15.40 5.67
CA GLN A 478 -14.59 -15.51 4.36
C GLN A 478 -13.07 -15.64 4.48
N ALA A 479 -12.44 -14.71 5.20
CA ALA A 479 -10.99 -14.71 5.39
C ALA A 479 -10.53 -16.00 6.09
N MET A 480 -11.22 -16.39 7.17
CA MET A 480 -10.96 -17.63 7.88
C MET A 480 -11.13 -18.86 6.98
N GLY A 481 -12.17 -18.89 6.13
CA GLY A 481 -12.41 -19.98 5.21
C GLY A 481 -11.29 -20.13 4.18
N LEU A 482 -10.80 -19.03 3.61
CA LEU A 482 -9.63 -19.03 2.71
C LEU A 482 -8.37 -19.50 3.44
N GLN A 483 -8.14 -19.05 4.68
CA GLN A 483 -7.04 -19.55 5.50
C GLN A 483 -7.16 -21.06 5.80
N CYS A 484 -8.36 -21.59 5.96
CA CYS A 484 -8.55 -23.03 6.11
C CYS A 484 -8.28 -23.77 4.79
N MET A 485 -8.57 -23.16 3.64
CA MET A 485 -8.29 -23.77 2.32
C MET A 485 -6.80 -23.78 1.97
N SER A 486 -6.07 -22.74 2.35
CA SER A 486 -4.63 -22.59 2.14
C SER A 486 -4.02 -21.96 3.39
N PRO A 487 -3.64 -22.75 4.41
CA PRO A 487 -3.10 -22.20 5.64
C PRO A 487 -1.78 -21.49 5.37
N ALA A 488 -1.67 -20.28 5.89
CA ALA A 488 -0.45 -19.48 5.88
C ALA A 488 0.09 -19.44 7.30
N PHE A 489 1.30 -19.98 7.50
CA PHE A 489 1.92 -20.04 8.82
C PHE A 489 2.92 -18.90 9.03
N GLY A 490 3.44 -18.32 7.95
CA GLY A 490 4.25 -17.10 7.97
C GLY A 490 3.50 -15.91 7.36
N GLU A 491 3.80 -14.70 7.84
CA GLU A 491 3.26 -13.47 7.24
C GLU A 491 3.72 -13.25 5.79
N LYS A 492 4.86 -13.86 5.42
CA LYS A 492 5.46 -13.77 4.09
C LYS A 492 5.02 -14.88 3.13
N ASP A 493 4.30 -15.89 3.62
CA ASP A 493 3.92 -17.03 2.80
C ASP A 493 3.13 -16.56 1.58
N SER A 494 3.42 -17.17 0.42
CA SER A 494 2.69 -16.86 -0.81
C SER A 494 1.19 -17.12 -0.67
N SER A 495 0.81 -18.11 0.14
CA SER A 495 -0.58 -18.41 0.51
C SER A 495 -1.24 -17.25 1.25
N MET A 496 -0.52 -16.52 2.12
CA MET A 496 -1.04 -15.34 2.81
C MET A 496 -1.45 -14.25 1.81
N LYS A 497 -0.54 -13.91 0.90
CA LYS A 497 -0.77 -12.90 -0.15
C LYS A 497 -1.89 -13.34 -1.09
N GLY A 498 -1.88 -14.61 -1.51
CA GLY A 498 -2.91 -15.18 -2.36
C GLY A 498 -4.29 -15.13 -1.72
N ASN A 499 -4.41 -15.55 -0.46
CA ASN A 499 -5.68 -15.51 0.27
C ASN A 499 -6.19 -14.06 0.44
N MET A 500 -5.31 -13.13 0.82
CA MET A 500 -5.67 -11.71 0.93
C MET A 500 -6.16 -11.14 -0.41
N MET A 501 -5.48 -11.46 -1.52
CA MET A 501 -5.89 -11.02 -2.87
C MET A 501 -7.23 -11.61 -3.29
N ILE A 502 -7.46 -12.91 -3.04
CA ILE A 502 -8.74 -13.57 -3.33
C ILE A 502 -9.85 -12.94 -2.47
N SER A 503 -9.60 -12.68 -1.19
CA SER A 503 -10.55 -11.97 -0.33
C SER A 503 -10.88 -10.58 -0.86
N MET A 504 -9.87 -9.80 -1.26
CA MET A 504 -10.06 -8.48 -1.87
C MET A 504 -10.92 -8.57 -3.13
N LEU A 505 -10.61 -9.49 -4.05
CA LEU A 505 -11.34 -9.69 -5.29
C LEU A 505 -12.82 -10.04 -5.04
N LEU A 506 -13.08 -10.92 -4.07
CA LEU A 506 -14.43 -11.34 -3.72
C LEU A 506 -15.23 -10.25 -3.00
N LEU A 507 -14.57 -9.34 -2.28
CA LEU A 507 -15.25 -8.23 -1.58
C LEU A 507 -15.45 -7.00 -2.46
N GLN A 508 -14.67 -6.82 -3.52
CA GLN A 508 -14.72 -5.64 -4.39
C GLN A 508 -16.10 -5.39 -5.04
N PRO A 509 -16.85 -6.40 -5.53
CA PRO A 509 -18.18 -6.18 -6.10
C PRO A 509 -19.16 -5.52 -5.13
N LEU A 510 -19.00 -5.72 -3.82
CA LEU A 510 -19.90 -5.18 -2.79
C LEU A 510 -19.87 -3.65 -2.71
N ILE A 511 -18.79 -3.01 -3.16
CA ILE A 511 -18.69 -1.54 -3.19
C ILE A 511 -19.49 -0.96 -4.36
N PHE A 512 -19.50 -1.66 -5.50
CA PHE A 512 -20.18 -1.21 -6.72
C PHE A 512 -21.65 -1.64 -6.79
N LEU A 513 -22.02 -2.68 -6.07
CA LEU A 513 -23.39 -3.23 -6.07
C LEU A 513 -24.45 -2.18 -5.66
N PRO A 514 -24.25 -1.35 -4.60
CA PRO A 514 -25.17 -0.26 -4.27
C PRO A 514 -25.41 0.70 -5.43
N ILE A 515 -24.33 1.11 -6.12
CA ILE A 515 -24.39 2.03 -7.26
C ILE A 515 -25.18 1.40 -8.41
N GLY A 516 -24.87 0.13 -8.72
CA GLY A 516 -25.58 -0.61 -9.76
C GLY A 516 -27.08 -0.73 -9.48
N LEU A 517 -27.47 -1.00 -8.22
CA LEU A 517 -28.88 -1.11 -7.85
C LEU A 517 -29.63 0.22 -7.98
N LEU A 518 -29.00 1.35 -7.64
CA LEU A 518 -29.63 2.66 -7.75
C LEU A 518 -29.91 3.08 -9.20
N ILE A 519 -29.21 2.51 -10.18
CA ILE A 519 -29.49 2.74 -11.61
C ILE A 519 -30.85 2.13 -11.99
N PHE A 520 -31.21 0.99 -11.41
CA PHE A 520 -32.43 0.26 -11.76
C PHE A 520 -33.61 0.55 -10.82
N PHE A 521 -33.33 0.97 -9.59
CA PHE A 521 -34.34 1.18 -8.56
C PHE A 521 -34.26 2.61 -8.01
N SER A 522 -35.36 3.37 -8.14
CA SER A 522 -35.54 4.68 -7.50
C SER A 522 -36.45 4.54 -6.29
N PRO A 523 -35.91 4.32 -5.08
CA PRO A 523 -36.71 4.07 -3.89
C PRO A 523 -37.47 5.32 -3.46
N ARG A 524 -38.74 5.13 -3.07
CA ARG A 524 -39.63 6.22 -2.63
C ARG A 524 -39.50 6.57 -1.13
N SER A 525 -38.92 5.67 -0.33
CA SER A 525 -38.72 5.87 1.11
C SER A 525 -37.30 5.48 1.54
N VAL A 526 -36.86 6.03 2.67
CA VAL A 526 -35.52 5.81 3.24
C VAL A 526 -35.37 4.37 3.74
N GLU A 527 -36.43 3.77 4.27
CA GLU A 527 -36.46 2.38 4.73
C GLU A 527 -36.34 1.43 3.54
N LEU A 528 -37.08 1.71 2.46
CA LEU A 528 -37.03 0.90 1.24
C LEU A 528 -35.67 1.02 0.56
N LEU A 529 -35.07 2.22 0.55
CA LEU A 529 -33.68 2.42 0.13
C LEU A 529 -32.71 1.55 0.94
N ARG A 530 -32.83 1.56 2.27
CA ARG A 530 -31.97 0.76 3.15
C ARG A 530 -32.07 -0.73 2.82
N ILE A 531 -33.29 -1.25 2.67
CA ILE A 531 -33.53 -2.65 2.32
C ILE A 531 -32.93 -2.98 0.95
N ILE A 532 -33.18 -2.15 -0.07
CA ILE A 532 -32.68 -2.37 -1.43
C ILE A 532 -31.16 -2.39 -1.45
N LEU A 533 -30.48 -1.48 -0.74
CA LEU A 533 -29.02 -1.43 -0.77
C LEU A 533 -28.39 -2.54 0.07
N GLN A 534 -28.86 -2.74 1.30
CA GLN A 534 -28.17 -3.60 2.26
C GLN A 534 -28.47 -5.08 2.08
N VAL A 535 -29.74 -5.47 1.82
CA VAL A 535 -30.10 -6.90 1.74
C VAL A 535 -29.29 -7.63 0.67
N PRO A 536 -29.13 -7.11 -0.56
CA PRO A 536 -28.30 -7.75 -1.58
C PRO A 536 -26.82 -7.85 -1.18
N ILE A 537 -26.26 -6.84 -0.51
CA ILE A 537 -24.89 -6.87 0.00
C ILE A 537 -24.72 -8.01 1.03
N PHE A 538 -25.65 -8.13 1.98
CA PHE A 538 -25.63 -9.20 2.97
C PHE A 538 -25.81 -10.58 2.33
N LEU A 539 -26.77 -10.74 1.42
CA LEU A 539 -27.01 -12.01 0.72
C LEU A 539 -25.79 -12.45 -0.08
N TYR A 540 -25.16 -11.52 -0.82
CA TYR A 540 -23.91 -11.80 -1.53
C TYR A 540 -22.81 -12.24 -0.55
N ASN A 541 -22.59 -11.47 0.52
CA ASN A 541 -21.52 -11.75 1.47
C ASN A 541 -21.75 -13.10 2.18
N ILE A 542 -22.98 -13.42 2.58
CA ILE A 542 -23.35 -14.72 3.17
C ILE A 542 -23.14 -15.85 2.15
N GLY A 543 -23.63 -15.66 0.92
CA GLY A 543 -23.55 -16.63 -0.17
C GLY A 543 -22.11 -16.97 -0.58
N VAL A 544 -21.16 -16.04 -0.40
CA VAL A 544 -19.74 -16.29 -0.67
C VAL A 544 -19.03 -16.80 0.58
N SER A 545 -19.22 -16.17 1.73
CA SER A 545 -18.43 -16.41 2.94
C SER A 545 -18.70 -17.76 3.60
N LEU A 546 -19.97 -18.17 3.72
CA LEU A 546 -20.31 -19.42 4.41
C LEU A 546 -19.86 -20.67 3.64
N PRO A 547 -20.05 -20.77 2.30
CA PRO A 547 -19.51 -21.90 1.55
C PRO A 547 -17.99 -21.97 1.63
N ILE A 548 -17.29 -20.84 1.50
CA ILE A 548 -15.81 -20.80 1.60
C ILE A 548 -15.35 -21.29 2.98
N LEU A 549 -16.02 -20.87 4.06
CA LEU A 549 -15.72 -21.37 5.41
C LEU A 549 -15.97 -22.88 5.52
N TYR A 550 -17.12 -23.36 5.05
CA TYR A 550 -17.49 -24.77 5.10
C TYR A 550 -16.49 -25.66 4.33
N PHE A 551 -16.19 -25.32 3.08
CA PHE A 551 -15.23 -26.05 2.24
C PHE A 551 -13.81 -25.93 2.78
N GLY A 552 -13.43 -24.75 3.29
CA GLY A 552 -12.15 -24.53 3.94
C GLY A 552 -11.96 -25.44 5.14
N MET A 553 -12.92 -25.50 6.05
CA MET A 553 -12.87 -26.39 7.22
C MET A 553 -12.76 -27.86 6.82
N LYS A 554 -13.50 -28.28 5.78
CA LYS A 554 -13.43 -29.66 5.25
C LYS A 554 -12.05 -29.98 4.68
N LYS A 555 -11.44 -29.03 3.95
CA LYS A 555 -10.10 -29.18 3.38
C LYS A 555 -9.02 -29.21 4.47
N LEU A 556 -9.10 -28.32 5.46
CA LEU A 556 -8.16 -28.29 6.58
C LEU A 556 -8.14 -29.62 7.37
N ASN A 557 -9.30 -30.27 7.49
CA ASN A 557 -9.38 -31.60 8.13
C ASN A 557 -8.68 -32.71 7.32
N LYS A 558 -8.56 -32.53 6.01
CA LYS A 558 -7.93 -33.49 5.09
C LYS A 558 -6.44 -33.24 4.85
N LEU A 559 -5.90 -32.07 5.21
CA LEU A 559 -4.48 -31.75 5.02
C LEU A 559 -3.63 -32.61 5.94
N GLU A 560 -2.83 -33.54 5.39
CA GLU A 560 -1.95 -34.47 6.11
C GLU A 560 -0.75 -33.83 6.79
#